data_AF-A0A964I935-F1
#
_entry.id   AF-A0A964I935-F1
#
_cell.length_a   1.000
_cell.length_b   1.000
_cell.length_c   1.000
_cell.angle_alpha   90.00
_cell.angle_beta   90.00
_cell.angle_gamma   90.00
#
_symmetry.space_group_name_H-M   'P 1'
#
loop_
_entity.id
_entity.type
_entity.pdbx_description
1 polymer ?
#
loop_
_entity_poly.entity_id
_entity_poly.type
_entity_poly.pdbx_seq_one_letter_code
_entity_poly.pdbx_strand_id
1 'polypeptide(L)'
;MRVTFPRLLVATLALSIVAISCGGSGDAMGGNSSTRLSDEAFCAKLTALQIQSPNDTPGPEAMLEMLTILRDLAKVAPTAELQGAFGTYIPFLEEMSKLDQNDPEAFSTVASKLFDPELAKAAEVLKTYSADVCGIVEP
;
A
#
# COMPACT_ATOMS: atom_id res chain seq x y z
N MET A 1 33.44 -49.08 -33.51
CA MET A 1 32.98 -48.56 -32.21
C MET A 1 34.19 -48.29 -31.34
N ARG A 2 34.33 -47.06 -30.82
CA ARG A 2 35.46 -46.63 -29.98
C ARG A 2 35.11 -46.86 -28.51
N VAL A 3 36.05 -47.41 -27.74
CA VAL A 3 36.03 -47.44 -26.27
C VAL A 3 37.45 -47.20 -25.78
N THR A 4 37.67 -46.10 -25.05
CA THR A 4 38.74 -45.91 -24.04
C THR A 4 38.41 -44.67 -23.19
N PHE A 5 38.46 -44.88 -21.86
CA PHE A 5 38.14 -44.06 -20.66
C PHE A 5 39.00 -42.77 -20.48
N PRO A 6 38.95 -41.94 -19.39
CA PRO A 6 38.30 -42.08 -18.06
C PRO A 6 37.74 -40.79 -17.35
N ARG A 7 36.97 -41.05 -16.27
CA ARG A 7 36.90 -40.38 -14.95
C ARG A 7 36.93 -38.84 -14.77
N LEU A 8 35.88 -38.40 -14.06
CA LEU A 8 35.82 -37.45 -12.93
C LEU A 8 35.90 -35.94 -13.18
N LEU A 9 35.20 -35.22 -12.29
CA LEU A 9 35.10 -33.77 -12.04
C LEU A 9 33.89 -33.10 -12.71
N VAL A 10 33.01 -32.34 -12.05
CA VAL A 10 32.94 -31.78 -10.69
C VAL A 10 31.45 -31.47 -10.43
N ALA A 11 30.98 -31.82 -9.24
CA ALA A 11 29.76 -31.28 -8.67
C ALA A 11 30.05 -29.88 -8.11
N THR A 12 29.35 -28.85 -8.59
CA THR A 12 29.13 -27.60 -7.85
C THR A 12 27.83 -26.97 -8.33
N LEU A 13 26.70 -27.43 -7.79
CA LEU A 13 25.50 -26.60 -7.65
C LEU A 13 25.84 -25.54 -6.60
N ALA A 14 26.37 -24.41 -7.04
CA ALA A 14 26.45 -23.21 -6.22
C ALA A 14 25.02 -22.66 -6.08
N LEU A 15 24.32 -23.06 -5.02
CA LEU A 15 23.24 -22.25 -4.46
C LEU A 15 23.88 -20.96 -3.96
N SER A 16 23.81 -19.91 -4.77
CA SER A 16 24.03 -18.55 -4.30
C SER A 16 22.87 -18.16 -3.41
N ILE A 17 22.98 -18.52 -2.14
CA ILE A 17 22.22 -17.93 -1.04
C ILE A 17 22.67 -16.47 -0.97
N VAL A 18 21.88 -15.57 -1.54
CA VAL A 18 22.00 -14.15 -1.18
C VAL A 18 21.39 -14.04 0.22
N ALA A 19 22.26 -13.98 1.21
CA ALA A 19 21.90 -13.59 2.57
C ALA A 19 21.43 -12.13 2.54
N ILE A 20 20.12 -11.92 2.43
CA ILE A 20 19.51 -10.67 2.87
C ILE A 20 19.37 -10.78 4.39
N SER A 21 20.19 -9.99 5.06
CA SER A 21 20.16 -9.63 6.48
C SER A 21 18.80 -9.85 7.16
N CYS A 22 18.65 -10.99 7.83
CA CYS A 22 17.65 -11.19 8.87
C CYS A 22 18.27 -10.65 10.17
N GLY A 23 17.95 -9.41 10.51
CA GLY A 23 18.46 -8.73 11.70
C GLY A 23 17.42 -7.76 12.24
N GLY A 24 16.51 -8.26 13.05
CA GLY A 24 15.49 -7.46 13.73
C GLY A 24 14.44 -8.34 14.43
N SER A 25 14.73 -8.67 15.69
CA SER A 25 13.91 -9.42 16.65
C SER A 25 12.41 -9.14 16.61
N GLY A 26 11.61 -10.19 16.82
CA GLY A 26 10.22 -10.05 17.28
C GLY A 26 9.33 -11.20 16.83
N ASP A 27 9.31 -12.28 17.61
CA ASP A 27 8.14 -13.12 17.84
C ASP A 27 7.37 -13.63 16.61
N ALA A 28 7.86 -14.72 16.01
CA ALA A 28 7.01 -15.64 15.26
C ALA A 28 6.13 -16.46 16.24
N MET A 29 5.21 -15.78 16.94
CA MET A 29 4.13 -16.37 17.71
C MET A 29 2.80 -15.93 17.09
N GLY A 30 2.10 -16.88 16.46
CA GLY A 30 0.66 -16.83 16.25
C GLY A 30 0.14 -15.85 15.18
N GLY A 31 0.38 -16.13 13.90
CA GLY A 31 -0.24 -15.37 12.81
C GLY A 31 -1.50 -16.06 12.30
N ASN A 32 -2.68 -15.61 12.76
CA ASN A 32 -3.95 -15.81 12.06
C ASN A 32 -3.74 -15.63 10.55
N SER A 33 -4.32 -16.47 9.69
CA SER A 33 -4.24 -16.33 8.24
C SER A 33 -4.81 -14.97 7.81
N SER A 34 -3.97 -13.95 7.87
CA SER A 34 -4.31 -12.58 7.57
C SER A 34 -4.48 -12.49 6.06
N THR A 35 -5.66 -12.05 5.62
CA THR A 35 -6.06 -11.79 4.22
C THR A 35 -5.27 -10.67 3.53
N ARG A 36 -4.04 -10.42 3.98
CA ARG A 36 -3.16 -9.36 3.47
C ARG A 36 -2.58 -9.77 2.12
N LEU A 37 -2.47 -8.82 1.22
CA LEU A 37 -1.77 -9.00 -0.04
C LEU A 37 -0.26 -8.90 0.16
N SER A 38 0.50 -9.46 -0.78
CA SER A 38 1.92 -9.11 -0.92
C SER A 38 2.05 -7.66 -1.40
N ASP A 39 3.22 -7.07 -1.18
CA ASP A 39 3.52 -5.71 -1.61
C ASP A 39 3.29 -5.55 -3.12
N GLU A 40 3.71 -6.51 -3.96
CA GLU A 40 3.53 -6.45 -5.41
C GLU A 40 2.05 -6.44 -5.82
N ALA A 41 1.24 -7.33 -5.22
CA ALA A 41 -0.19 -7.42 -5.53
C ALA A 41 -0.96 -6.19 -5.03
N PHE A 42 -0.53 -5.63 -3.89
CA PHE A 42 -1.08 -4.40 -3.34
C PHE A 42 -0.72 -3.19 -4.21
N CYS A 43 0.55 -3.04 -4.58
CA CYS A 43 1.03 -1.95 -5.43
C CYS A 43 0.37 -1.96 -6.81
N ALA A 44 0.16 -3.13 -7.42
CA ALA A 44 -0.56 -3.24 -8.69
C ALA A 44 -1.98 -2.64 -8.62
N LYS A 45 -2.67 -2.83 -7.49
CA LYS A 45 -4.00 -2.22 -7.26
C LYS A 45 -3.90 -0.71 -7.04
N LEU A 46 -2.87 -0.23 -6.32
CA LEU A 46 -2.65 1.19 -6.09
C LEU A 46 -2.35 1.95 -7.39
N THR A 47 -1.51 1.39 -8.26
CA THR A 47 -1.20 1.95 -9.59
C THR A 47 -2.44 2.00 -10.48
N ALA A 48 -3.26 0.95 -10.47
CA ALA A 48 -4.50 0.92 -11.23
C ALA A 48 -5.48 2.04 -10.81
N LEU A 49 -5.52 2.39 -9.52
CA LEU A 49 -6.31 3.51 -9.00
C LEU A 49 -5.80 4.86 -9.49
N GLN A 50 -4.48 5.10 -9.45
CA GLN A 50 -3.92 6.39 -9.89
C GLN A 50 -4.12 6.63 -11.40
N ILE A 51 -4.01 5.58 -12.22
CA ILE A 51 -4.22 5.67 -13.68
C ILE A 51 -5.68 6.01 -14.03
N GLN A 52 -6.64 5.68 -13.14
CA GLN A 52 -8.06 5.98 -13.33
C GLN A 52 -8.45 7.40 -12.89
N SER A 53 -7.59 8.09 -12.12
CA SER A 53 -7.87 9.43 -11.59
C SER A 53 -7.13 10.60 -12.28
N PRO A 54 -6.78 10.59 -13.60
CA PRO A 54 -5.76 11.51 -14.08
C PRO A 54 -6.21 12.94 -14.35
N ASN A 55 -7.51 13.31 -14.48
CA ASN A 55 -7.83 14.69 -14.92
C ASN A 55 -9.23 15.26 -14.62
N ASP A 56 -10.16 14.55 -13.97
CA ASP A 56 -11.48 15.13 -13.65
C ASP A 56 -11.69 15.12 -12.14
N THR A 57 -12.10 16.27 -11.58
CA THR A 57 -12.62 16.32 -10.21
C THR A 57 -13.74 15.29 -10.13
N PRO A 58 -13.58 14.19 -9.37
CA PRO A 58 -14.55 13.12 -9.41
C PRO A 58 -15.87 13.67 -8.90
N GLY A 59 -16.96 13.41 -9.65
CA GLY A 59 -18.30 13.66 -9.15
C GLY A 59 -18.56 12.90 -7.83
N PRO A 60 -19.60 13.26 -7.06
CA PRO A 60 -19.87 12.64 -5.77
C PRO A 60 -20.01 11.11 -5.86
N GLU A 61 -20.54 10.57 -6.96
CA GLU A 61 -20.63 9.12 -7.20
C GLU A 61 -19.24 8.48 -7.40
N ALA A 62 -18.36 9.11 -8.18
CA ALA A 62 -17.00 8.62 -8.41
C ALA A 62 -16.15 8.66 -7.12
N MET A 63 -16.37 9.67 -6.26
CA MET A 63 -15.77 9.72 -4.93
C MET A 63 -16.22 8.54 -4.05
N LEU A 64 -17.51 8.16 -4.09
CA LEU A 64 -18.05 7.03 -3.32
C LEU A 64 -17.51 5.68 -3.81
N GLU A 65 -17.34 5.51 -5.12
CA GLU A 65 -16.70 4.34 -5.70
C GLU A 65 -15.24 4.24 -5.27
N MET A 66 -14.49 5.34 -5.34
CA MET A 66 -13.11 5.41 -4.87
C MET A 66 -12.99 5.05 -3.38
N LEU A 67 -13.87 5.59 -2.53
CA LEU A 67 -13.92 5.27 -1.10
C LEU A 67 -14.18 3.78 -0.86
N THR A 68 -15.03 3.15 -1.68
CA THR A 68 -15.30 1.71 -1.58
C THR A 68 -14.06 0.90 -1.92
N ILE A 69 -13.37 1.25 -3.01
CA ILE A 69 -12.13 0.57 -3.40
C ILE A 69 -11.03 0.75 -2.34
N LEU A 70 -10.88 1.96 -1.78
CA LEU A 70 -9.92 2.24 -0.71
C LEU A 70 -10.23 1.44 0.56
N ARG A 71 -11.51 1.27 0.94
CA ARG A 71 -11.89 0.42 2.09
C ARG A 71 -11.54 -1.05 1.84
N ASP A 72 -11.73 -1.54 0.62
CA ASP A 72 -11.39 -2.92 0.30
C ASP A 72 -9.87 -3.14 0.24
N LEU A 73 -9.12 -2.15 -0.25
CA LEU A 73 -7.65 -2.12 -0.14
C LEU A 73 -7.18 -2.13 1.31
N ALA A 74 -7.78 -1.31 2.17
CA ALA A 74 -7.43 -1.22 3.58
C ALA A 74 -7.53 -2.58 4.29
N LYS A 75 -8.55 -3.39 3.97
CA LYS A 75 -8.74 -4.74 4.55
C LYS A 75 -7.62 -5.72 4.19
N VAL A 76 -6.98 -5.51 3.06
CA VAL A 76 -5.96 -6.40 2.50
C VAL A 76 -4.58 -5.77 2.50
N ALA A 77 -4.39 -4.67 3.23
CA ALA A 77 -3.13 -3.96 3.33
C ALA A 77 -2.00 -4.87 3.86
N PRO A 78 -0.80 -4.85 3.26
CA PRO A 78 0.33 -5.73 3.62
C PRO A 78 0.81 -5.53 5.07
N THR A 79 0.69 -4.31 5.61
CA THR A 79 1.15 -3.98 6.96
C THR A 79 0.03 -3.41 7.83
N ALA A 80 0.17 -3.58 9.15
CA ALA A 80 -0.77 -3.01 10.12
C ALA A 80 -0.71 -1.48 10.14
N GLU A 81 0.46 -0.91 9.88
CA GLU A 81 0.66 0.54 9.78
C GLU A 81 -0.10 1.12 8.59
N LEU A 82 -0.03 0.47 7.42
CA LEU A 82 -0.77 0.88 6.24
C LEU A 82 -2.29 0.73 6.43
N GLN A 83 -2.72 -0.37 7.07
CA GLN A 83 -4.11 -0.57 7.44
C GLN A 83 -4.61 0.54 8.39
N GLY A 84 -3.80 0.91 9.37
CA GLY A 84 -4.08 2.03 10.29
C GLY A 84 -4.17 3.36 9.56
N ALA A 85 -3.24 3.64 8.64
CA ALA A 85 -3.24 4.85 7.84
C ALA A 85 -4.51 4.99 6.99
N PHE A 86 -4.96 3.91 6.33
CA PHE A 86 -6.26 3.92 5.65
C PHE A 86 -7.43 4.10 6.61
N GLY A 87 -7.35 3.53 7.82
CA GLY A 87 -8.34 3.71 8.88
C GLY A 87 -8.57 5.17 9.28
N THR A 88 -7.53 6.01 9.19
CA THR A 88 -7.62 7.46 9.45
C THR A 88 -7.95 8.26 8.18
N TYR A 89 -7.37 7.89 7.04
CA TYR A 89 -7.47 8.66 5.80
C TYR A 89 -8.84 8.52 5.11
N ILE A 90 -9.43 7.32 5.11
CA ILE A 90 -10.72 7.05 4.45
C ILE A 90 -11.88 7.84 5.09
N PRO A 91 -12.05 7.87 6.43
CA PRO A 91 -13.10 8.68 7.05
C PRO A 91 -12.98 10.17 6.69
N PHE A 92 -11.76 10.69 6.63
CA PHE A 92 -11.52 12.07 6.20
C PHE A 92 -12.00 12.33 4.76
N LEU A 93 -11.65 11.45 3.82
CA LEU A 93 -12.13 11.54 2.44
C LEU A 93 -13.66 11.39 2.35
N GLU A 94 -14.27 10.57 3.20
CA GLU A 94 -15.72 10.40 3.25
C GLU A 94 -16.42 11.68 3.74
N GLU A 95 -15.88 12.36 4.75
CA GLU A 95 -16.38 13.67 5.17
C GLU A 95 -16.24 14.72 4.07
N MET A 96 -15.08 14.77 3.39
CA MET A 96 -14.86 15.65 2.24
C MET A 96 -15.87 15.39 1.11
N SER A 97 -16.20 14.13 0.84
CA SER A 97 -17.16 13.76 -0.22
C SER A 97 -18.60 14.21 0.06
N LYS A 98 -18.96 14.37 1.33
CA LYS A 98 -20.30 14.78 1.78
C LYS A 98 -20.40 16.29 2.03
N LEU A 99 -19.32 17.02 1.82
CA LEU A 99 -19.22 18.42 2.17
C LEU A 99 -20.12 19.27 1.27
N ASP A 100 -21.05 20.02 1.87
CA ASP A 100 -21.80 21.05 1.15
C ASP A 100 -20.90 22.27 0.96
N GLN A 101 -20.52 22.53 -0.30
CA GLN A 101 -19.65 23.65 -0.64
C GLN A 101 -20.29 25.03 -0.38
N ASN A 102 -21.61 25.07 -0.15
CA ASN A 102 -22.33 26.29 0.21
C ASN A 102 -22.40 26.50 1.73
N ASP A 103 -21.91 25.54 2.53
CA ASP A 103 -21.80 25.65 3.99
C ASP A 103 -20.34 25.91 4.40
N PRO A 104 -19.98 27.19 4.66
CA PRO A 104 -18.63 27.56 5.05
C PRO A 104 -18.22 27.00 6.43
N GLU A 105 -19.17 26.69 7.32
CA GLU A 105 -18.86 26.09 8.63
C GLU A 105 -18.48 24.61 8.48
N ALA A 106 -19.17 23.89 7.59
CA ALA A 106 -18.80 22.52 7.22
C ALA A 106 -17.40 22.47 6.59
N PHE A 107 -17.10 23.38 5.67
CA PHE A 107 -15.76 23.49 5.07
C PHE A 107 -14.67 23.78 6.12
N SER A 108 -14.90 24.77 7.00
CA SER A 108 -13.98 25.12 8.09
C SER A 108 -13.68 23.93 9.00
N THR A 109 -14.71 23.16 9.35
CA THR A 109 -14.59 21.98 10.21
C THR A 109 -13.69 20.92 9.58
N VAL A 110 -13.89 20.59 8.31
CA VAL A 110 -13.04 19.58 7.64
C VAL A 110 -11.65 20.12 7.34
N ALA A 111 -11.52 21.41 6.99
CA ALA A 111 -10.22 22.05 6.84
C ALA A 111 -9.40 22.02 8.14
N SER A 112 -10.04 22.13 9.32
CA SER A 112 -9.34 22.01 10.60
C SER A 112 -8.71 20.62 10.81
N LYS A 113 -9.33 19.56 10.27
CA LYS A 113 -8.82 18.19 10.34
C LYS A 113 -7.57 17.97 9.50
N LEU A 114 -7.29 18.83 8.51
CA LEU A 114 -6.02 18.79 7.77
C LEU A 114 -4.81 19.07 8.68
N PHE A 115 -5.03 19.72 9.82
CA PHE A 115 -4.00 19.97 10.83
C PHE A 115 -3.93 18.88 11.90
N ASP A 116 -4.76 17.83 11.79
CA ASP A 116 -4.71 16.69 12.70
C ASP A 116 -3.38 15.94 12.50
N PRO A 117 -2.54 15.81 13.56
CA PRO A 117 -1.28 15.09 13.45
C PRO A 117 -1.44 13.62 13.07
N GLU A 118 -2.57 12.99 13.41
CA GLU A 118 -2.84 11.60 13.02
C GLU A 118 -3.14 11.49 11.53
N LEU A 119 -3.87 12.45 10.96
CA LEU A 119 -4.13 12.50 9.53
C LEU A 119 -2.84 12.78 8.75
N ALA A 120 -2.00 13.70 9.22
CA ALA A 120 -0.71 14.00 8.62
C ALA A 120 0.21 12.77 8.63
N LYS A 121 0.27 12.03 9.75
CA LYS A 121 1.04 10.80 9.85
C LYS A 121 0.50 9.70 8.92
N ALA A 122 -0.82 9.54 8.85
CA ALA A 122 -1.45 8.58 7.95
C ALA A 122 -1.13 8.90 6.48
N ALA A 123 -1.21 10.16 6.08
CA ALA A 123 -0.84 10.60 4.74
C ALA A 123 0.64 10.32 4.44
N GLU A 124 1.54 10.56 5.39
CA GLU A 124 2.96 10.27 5.21
C GLU A 124 3.21 8.76 5.06
N VAL A 125 2.59 7.91 5.88
CA VAL A 125 2.69 6.44 5.73
C VAL A 125 2.25 5.99 4.34
N LEU A 126 1.09 6.48 3.86
CA LEU A 126 0.58 6.14 2.53
C LEU A 126 1.55 6.58 1.43
N LYS A 127 2.10 7.81 1.55
CA LYS A 127 3.04 8.39 0.61
C LYS A 127 4.37 7.66 0.59
N THR A 128 4.99 7.43 1.75
CA THR A 128 6.25 6.68 1.87
C THR A 128 6.09 5.29 1.31
N TYR A 129 5.00 4.59 1.65
CA TYR A 129 4.74 3.26 1.12
C TYR A 129 4.57 3.29 -0.41
N SER A 130 3.78 4.23 -0.95
CA SER A 130 3.60 4.33 -2.40
C SER A 130 4.91 4.64 -3.13
N ALA A 131 5.75 5.53 -2.59
CA ALA A 131 7.01 5.91 -3.21
C ALA A 131 8.08 4.83 -3.07
N ASP A 132 8.36 4.38 -1.84
CA ASP A 132 9.51 3.52 -1.53
C ASP A 132 9.24 2.05 -1.88
N VAL A 133 8.00 1.58 -1.71
CA VAL A 133 7.62 0.19 -1.96
C VAL A 133 7.03 0.01 -3.35
N CYS A 134 6.08 0.87 -3.75
CA CYS A 134 5.41 0.75 -5.04
C CYS A 134 6.14 1.47 -6.20
N GLY A 135 7.15 2.30 -5.92
CA GLY A 135 7.84 3.09 -6.94
C GLY A 135 6.95 4.18 -7.56
N ILE A 136 5.85 4.53 -6.88
CA ILE A 136 4.89 5.53 -7.31
C ILE A 136 5.35 6.87 -6.74
N VAL A 137 6.07 7.62 -7.56
CA VAL A 137 6.42 9.02 -7.30
C VAL A 137 5.34 9.90 -7.91
N GLU A 138 4.71 10.76 -7.09
CA GLU A 138 3.94 11.88 -7.62
C GLU A 138 4.85 12.67 -8.59
N PRO A 139 4.34 13.08 -9.77
CA PRO A 139 5.11 13.85 -10.75
C PRO A 139 5.53 15.23 -10.24
#